data_AF-A0A383AZW5-F1
#
_entry.id   AF-A0A383AZW5-F1
#
_cell.length_a   1.000
_cell.length_b   1.000
_cell.length_c   1.000
_cell.angle_alpha   90.00
_cell.angle_beta   90.00
_cell.angle_gamma   90.00
#
_symmetry.space_group_name_H-M   'P 1'
#
loop_
_entity.id
_entity.type
_entity.pdbx_description
1 polymer ?
#
loop_
_entity_poly.entity_id
_entity_poly.type
_entity_poly.pdbx_seq_one_letter_code
_entity_poly.pdbx_strand_id
1 'polypeptide(L)'
;MIKIFVTGGTFDKDYDEKNGKLFFKETHMSEILALGRSRVDVDIETLMMIDSLDMTDKDRALVVDSCTNAKEDQIIITHGTDTMTQTAMEIGQKKLKKTVVITGAMIPYKFGTSDGLFNIASALAYVQTLP
;
A
#
# COMPACT_ATOMS: atom_id res chain seq x y z
N MET A 1 -11.81 -4.55 11.61
CA MET A 1 -10.51 -4.98 11.09
C MET A 1 -10.29 -4.25 9.78
N ILE A 2 -9.12 -3.64 9.58
CA ILE A 2 -8.76 -2.91 8.36
C ILE A 2 -8.00 -3.85 7.44
N LYS A 3 -8.39 -3.95 6.17
CA LYS A 3 -7.65 -4.71 5.16
C LYS A 3 -6.53 -3.85 4.58
N ILE A 4 -5.30 -4.35 4.53
CA ILE A 4 -4.17 -3.68 3.87
C ILE A 4 -3.74 -4.54 2.69
N PHE A 5 -3.97 -4.04 1.49
CA PHE A 5 -3.43 -4.64 0.27
C PHE A 5 -2.08 -4.04 -0.07
N VAL A 6 -1.06 -4.88 -0.20
CA VAL A 6 0.28 -4.48 -0.60
C VAL A 6 0.50 -4.77 -2.08
N THR A 7 0.92 -3.75 -2.84
CA THR A 7 1.28 -3.89 -4.26
C THR A 7 2.76 -3.62 -4.54
N GLY A 8 3.58 -3.48 -3.49
CA GLY A 8 4.99 -3.10 -3.57
C GLY A 8 5.17 -1.58 -3.54
N GLY A 9 5.90 -1.05 -4.53
CA GLY A 9 6.30 0.35 -4.54
C GLY A 9 7.33 0.69 -3.45
N THR A 10 7.58 1.98 -3.23
CA THR A 10 8.71 2.44 -2.41
C THR A 10 8.69 1.95 -0.96
N PHE A 11 7.52 1.64 -0.41
CA PHE A 11 7.39 1.05 0.94
C PHE A 11 8.20 -0.23 1.10
N ASP A 12 8.27 -1.05 0.06
CA ASP A 12 8.78 -2.42 0.14
C ASP A 12 10.08 -2.62 -0.65
N LYS A 13 10.70 -1.52 -1.13
CA LYS A 13 12.02 -1.57 -1.77
C LYS A 13 13.10 -1.76 -0.71
N ASP A 14 13.82 -2.88 -0.80
CA ASP A 14 15.09 -3.11 -0.12
C ASP A 14 16.24 -2.52 -0.93
N TYR A 15 17.35 -2.22 -0.25
CA TYR A 15 18.58 -1.72 -0.86
C TYR A 15 19.70 -2.75 -0.71
N ASP A 16 20.24 -3.20 -1.84
CA ASP A 16 21.46 -4.00 -1.88
C ASP A 16 22.66 -3.06 -1.79
N GLU A 17 23.23 -2.91 -0.60
CA GLU A 17 24.42 -2.08 -0.35
C GLU A 17 25.65 -2.53 -1.15
N LYS A 18 25.73 -3.80 -1.57
CA LYS A 18 26.89 -4.31 -2.32
C LYS A 18 26.85 -3.87 -3.78
N ASN A 19 25.66 -3.80 -4.36
CA ASN A 19 25.47 -3.53 -5.79
C ASN A 19 24.76 -2.20 -6.08
N GLY A 20 24.31 -1.49 -5.05
CA GLY A 20 23.58 -0.23 -5.14
C GLY A 20 22.19 -0.35 -5.77
N LYS A 21 21.59 -1.55 -5.77
CA LYS A 21 20.32 -1.83 -6.45
C LYS A 21 19.15 -1.87 -5.48
N LEU A 22 18.01 -1.32 -5.90
CA LEU A 22 16.74 -1.49 -5.21
C LEU A 22 16.03 -2.74 -5.73
N PHE A 23 15.45 -3.54 -4.84
CA PHE A 23 14.71 -4.75 -5.19
C PHE A 23 13.58 -5.01 -4.20
N PHE A 24 12.66 -5.92 -4.54
CA PHE A 24 11.57 -6.33 -3.68
C PHE A 24 11.85 -7.72 -3.10
N LYS A 25 11.51 -7.95 -1.83
CA LYS A 25 11.62 -9.27 -1.18
C LYS A 25 10.30 -9.68 -0.54
N GLU A 26 10.01 -9.09 0.61
CA GLU A 26 8.79 -9.26 1.38
C GLU A 26 8.29 -7.87 1.77
N THR A 27 7.01 -7.76 2.14
CA THR A 27 6.50 -6.47 2.59
C THR A 27 7.08 -6.09 3.96
N HIS A 28 7.42 -4.80 4.12
CA HIS A 28 7.84 -4.24 5.40
C HIS A 28 6.66 -3.78 6.27
N MET A 29 5.41 -3.99 5.82
CA MET A 29 4.23 -3.44 6.48
C MET A 29 4.10 -3.84 7.96
N SER A 30 4.30 -5.10 8.28
CA SER A 30 4.25 -5.58 9.67
C SER A 30 5.33 -4.92 10.55
N GLU A 31 6.54 -4.73 10.02
CA GLU A 31 7.65 -4.05 10.71
C GLU A 31 7.32 -2.57 10.94
N ILE A 32 6.82 -1.89 9.89
CA ILE A 32 6.41 -0.49 9.91
C ILE A 32 5.33 -0.25 10.98
N LEU A 33 4.30 -1.10 11.03
CA LEU A 33 3.23 -1.00 12.02
C LEU A 33 3.72 -1.24 13.45
N ALA A 34 4.62 -2.21 13.64
CA ALA A 34 5.24 -2.48 14.94
C ALA A 34 6.08 -1.30 15.44
N LEU A 35 6.86 -0.67 14.55
CA LEU A 35 7.66 0.53 14.87
C LEU A 35 6.78 1.73 15.24
N GLY A 36 5.68 1.92 14.52
CA GLY A 36 4.66 2.90 14.86
C GLY A 36 3.89 2.60 16.15
N ARG A 37 4.15 1.44 16.79
CA ARG A 37 3.40 0.91 17.94
C ARG A 37 1.89 0.89 17.69
N SER A 38 1.50 0.65 16.43
CA SER A 38 0.10 0.55 16.07
C SER A 38 -0.53 -0.63 16.79
N ARG A 39 -1.72 -0.40 17.37
CA ARG A 39 -2.57 -1.44 17.96
C ARG A 39 -3.85 -1.66 17.16
N VAL A 40 -3.94 -1.04 16.00
CA VAL A 40 -5.09 -1.18 15.11
C VAL A 40 -5.08 -2.59 14.54
N ASP A 41 -6.24 -3.24 14.59
CA ASP A 41 -6.43 -4.59 14.08
C ASP A 41 -6.47 -4.58 12.54
N VAL A 42 -5.44 -5.16 11.94
CA VAL A 42 -5.22 -5.15 10.48
C VAL A 42 -5.04 -6.56 9.95
N ASP A 43 -5.55 -6.79 8.74
CA ASP A 43 -5.26 -7.98 7.93
C ASP A 43 -4.44 -7.54 6.71
N ILE A 44 -3.21 -8.04 6.58
CA ILE A 44 -2.27 -7.64 5.53
C ILE A 44 -2.23 -8.74 4.47
N GLU A 45 -2.53 -8.38 3.23
CA GLU A 45 -2.46 -9.27 2.09
C GLU A 45 -1.58 -8.67 1.00
N THR A 46 -0.56 -9.42 0.57
CA THR A 46 0.29 -9.01 -0.55
C THR A 46 -0.33 -9.50 -1.85
N LEU A 47 -0.82 -8.58 -2.67
CA LEU A 47 -1.35 -8.89 -4.00
C LEU A 47 -0.23 -9.07 -5.02
N MET A 48 0.82 -8.25 -4.90
CA MET A 48 1.98 -8.22 -5.77
C MET A 48 3.11 -7.41 -5.14
N MET A 49 4.30 -7.50 -5.71
CA MET A 49 5.50 -6.79 -5.28
C MET A 49 6.24 -6.23 -6.49
N ILE A 50 5.72 -5.15 -7.06
CA ILE A 50 6.22 -4.56 -8.30
C ILE A 50 6.47 -3.05 -8.16
N ASP A 51 7.25 -2.51 -9.10
CA ASP A 51 7.32 -1.07 -9.30
C ASP A 51 6.02 -0.58 -9.95
N SER A 52 5.50 0.57 -9.53
CA SER A 52 4.30 1.15 -10.12
C SER A 52 4.45 1.46 -11.62
N LEU A 53 5.68 1.71 -12.08
CA LEU A 53 5.96 1.92 -13.51
C LEU A 53 5.82 0.63 -14.34
N ASP A 54 5.97 -0.54 -13.72
CA ASP A 54 5.82 -1.84 -14.36
C ASP A 54 4.38 -2.39 -14.24
N MET A 55 3.50 -1.69 -13.51
CA MET A 55 2.13 -2.12 -13.27
C MET A 55 1.27 -2.04 -14.53
N THR A 56 0.72 -3.17 -14.94
CA THR A 56 -0.16 -3.30 -16.11
C THR A 56 -1.64 -3.10 -15.74
N ASP A 57 -2.50 -2.97 -16.75
CA ASP A 57 -3.96 -2.92 -16.54
C ASP A 57 -4.49 -4.19 -15.85
N LYS A 58 -3.86 -5.35 -16.10
CA LYS A 58 -4.24 -6.62 -15.45
C LYS A 58 -3.95 -6.57 -13.95
N ASP A 59 -2.84 -5.96 -13.57
CA ASP A 59 -2.44 -5.81 -12.17
C ASP A 59 -3.37 -4.83 -11.45
N ARG A 60 -3.73 -3.71 -12.10
CA ARG A 60 -4.74 -2.79 -11.56
C ARG A 60 -6.11 -3.43 -11.42
N ALA A 61 -6.53 -4.23 -12.41
CA ALA A 61 -7.76 -5.01 -12.32
C ALA A 61 -7.76 -5.95 -11.10
N LEU A 62 -6.63 -6.60 -10.79
CA LEU A 62 -6.50 -7.43 -9.59
C LEU A 62 -6.68 -6.60 -8.31
N VAL A 63 -6.10 -5.40 -8.22
CA VAL A 63 -6.30 -4.51 -7.06
C VAL A 63 -7.77 -4.13 -6.90
N VAL A 64 -8.42 -3.76 -8.01
CA VAL A 64 -9.84 -3.37 -8.04
C VAL A 64 -10.76 -4.52 -7.64
N ASP A 65 -10.50 -5.72 -8.18
CA ASP A 65 -11.26 -6.92 -7.86
C ASP A 65 -11.06 -7.32 -6.40
N SER A 66 -9.85 -7.18 -5.86
CA SER A 66 -9.55 -7.44 -4.45
C SER A 66 -10.32 -6.49 -3.54
N CYS A 67 -10.38 -5.19 -3.88
CA CYS A 67 -11.20 -4.22 -3.14
C CYS A 67 -12.70 -4.51 -3.22
N THR A 68 -13.17 -4.98 -4.38
CA THR A 68 -14.58 -5.30 -4.62
C THR A 68 -15.01 -6.54 -3.82
N ASN A 69 -14.15 -7.55 -3.76
CA ASN A 69 -14.43 -8.84 -3.14
C ASN A 69 -14.07 -8.90 -1.64
N ALA A 70 -13.31 -7.94 -1.12
CA ALA A 70 -13.00 -7.82 0.30
C ALA A 70 -14.28 -7.70 1.14
N LYS A 71 -14.31 -8.43 2.26
CA LYS A 71 -15.45 -8.38 3.19
C LYS A 71 -15.40 -7.13 4.06
N GLU A 72 -14.20 -6.60 4.27
CA GLU A 72 -13.89 -5.42 5.06
C GLU A 72 -14.35 -4.16 4.32
N ASP A 73 -14.93 -3.21 5.05
CA ASP A 73 -15.35 -1.92 4.49
C ASP A 73 -14.28 -0.84 4.60
N GLN A 74 -13.17 -1.13 5.29
CA GLN A 74 -12.03 -0.25 5.50
C GLN A 74 -10.79 -0.87 4.87
N ILE A 75 -10.34 -0.29 3.76
CA ILE A 75 -9.26 -0.82 2.93
C ILE A 75 -8.16 0.23 2.79
N ILE A 76 -6.92 -0.17 3.03
CA ILE A 76 -5.72 0.58 2.68
C ILE A 76 -5.00 -0.16 1.56
N ILE A 77 -4.46 0.59 0.61
CA ILE A 77 -3.60 0.05 -0.45
C ILE A 77 -2.24 0.75 -0.37
N THR A 78 -1.17 0.00 -0.18
CA THR A 78 0.18 0.54 -0.39
C THR A 78 0.61 0.35 -1.83
N HIS A 79 1.06 1.46 -2.44
CA HIS A 79 1.32 1.52 -3.86
C HIS A 79 2.56 2.40 -4.16
N GLY A 80 3.22 2.14 -5.29
CA GLY A 80 4.26 3.03 -5.81
C GLY A 80 3.67 4.36 -6.31
N THR A 81 4.39 5.46 -6.13
CA THR A 81 3.85 6.81 -6.33
C THR A 81 3.63 7.18 -7.80
N ASP A 82 4.39 6.60 -8.73
CA ASP A 82 4.40 7.03 -10.14
C ASP A 82 3.06 6.82 -10.86
N THR A 83 2.39 5.69 -10.62
CA THR A 83 1.10 5.35 -11.28
C THR A 83 -0.07 5.20 -10.31
N MET A 84 0.12 5.56 -9.03
CA MET A 84 -0.90 5.47 -7.98
C MET A 84 -2.25 6.08 -8.38
N THR A 85 -2.21 7.23 -9.06
CA THR A 85 -3.42 7.96 -9.48
C THR A 85 -4.24 7.19 -10.52
N GLN A 86 -3.59 6.37 -11.36
CA GLN A 86 -4.27 5.54 -12.37
C GLN A 86 -5.05 4.43 -11.67
N THR A 87 -4.41 3.71 -10.75
CA THR A 87 -5.06 2.68 -9.92
C THR A 87 -6.21 3.28 -9.09
N ALA A 88 -6.00 4.45 -8.48
CA ALA A 88 -7.06 5.15 -7.74
C ALA A 88 -8.27 5.50 -8.61
N MET A 89 -8.04 5.90 -9.87
CA MET A 89 -9.11 6.21 -10.82
C MET A 89 -9.94 4.96 -11.14
N GLU A 90 -9.31 3.81 -11.39
CA GLU A 90 -10.01 2.54 -11.67
C GLU A 90 -10.85 2.08 -10.48
N ILE A 91 -10.32 2.21 -9.25
CA ILE A 91 -11.09 1.92 -8.02
C ILE A 91 -12.29 2.85 -7.91
N GLY A 92 -12.08 4.16 -8.12
CA GLY A 92 -13.14 5.18 -8.04
C GLY A 92 -14.30 4.93 -9.00
N GLN A 93 -14.03 4.35 -10.18
CA GLN A 93 -15.07 3.99 -11.15
C GLN A 93 -16.03 2.90 -10.65
N LYS A 94 -15.60 2.04 -9.71
CA LYS A 94 -16.46 0.99 -9.14
C LYS A 94 -17.50 1.52 -8.15
N LYS A 95 -17.33 2.74 -7.63
CA LYS A 95 -18.26 3.37 -6.66
C LYS A 95 -18.61 2.42 -5.50
N LEU A 96 -17.59 1.76 -4.95
CA LEU A 96 -17.74 0.84 -3.83
C LEU A 96 -18.33 1.57 -2.63
N LYS A 97 -19.21 0.89 -1.89
CA LYS A 97 -19.72 1.38 -0.60
C LYS A 97 -18.74 1.01 0.52
N LYS A 98 -17.48 1.37 0.34
CA LYS A 98 -16.34 1.05 1.21
C LYS A 98 -15.40 2.24 1.23
N THR A 99 -14.72 2.46 2.35
CA THR A 99 -13.66 3.45 2.48
C THR A 99 -12.35 2.85 1.99
N VAL A 100 -11.83 3.34 0.87
CA VAL A 100 -10.55 2.90 0.30
C VAL A 100 -9.55 4.05 0.34
N VAL A 101 -8.45 3.88 1.06
CA VAL A 101 -7.34 4.82 1.11
C VAL A 101 -6.13 4.24 0.40
N ILE A 102 -5.67 4.89 -0.66
CA ILE A 102 -4.41 4.55 -1.31
C ILE A 102 -3.30 5.43 -0.75
N THR A 103 -2.13 4.84 -0.48
CA THR A 103 -0.98 5.55 0.06
C THR A 103 0.32 4.99 -0.51
N GLY A 104 1.38 5.79 -0.45
CA GLY A 104 2.71 5.44 -0.95
C GLY A 104 3.78 6.17 -0.15
N ALA A 105 5.03 6.00 -0.58
CA ALA A 105 6.18 6.71 -0.03
C ALA A 105 7.09 7.17 -1.17
N MET A 106 7.78 8.29 -1.00
CA MET A 106 8.80 8.76 -1.93
C MET A 106 10.18 8.22 -1.58
N ILE A 107 10.44 7.96 -0.30
CA ILE A 107 11.74 7.48 0.19
C ILE A 107 11.59 6.04 0.72
N PRO A 108 12.42 5.08 0.27
CA PRO A 108 12.29 3.71 0.72
C PRO A 108 12.45 3.59 2.24
N TYR A 109 11.62 2.75 2.84
CA TYR A 109 11.52 2.66 4.30
C TYR A 109 12.87 2.37 4.99
N LYS A 110 13.71 1.52 4.37
CA LYS A 110 15.03 1.14 4.91
C LYS A 110 16.07 2.27 4.98
N PHE A 111 15.81 3.45 4.39
CA PHE A 111 16.74 4.58 4.40
C PHE A 111 16.63 5.45 5.67
N GLY A 112 15.77 5.09 6.63
CA GLY A 112 15.69 5.71 7.96
C GLY A 112 14.98 7.07 8.02
N THR A 113 14.93 7.82 6.93
CA THR A 113 14.21 9.12 6.81
C THR A 113 12.95 9.02 5.93
N SER A 114 12.31 7.85 5.92
CA SER A 114 11.16 7.61 5.04
C SER A 114 9.90 8.35 5.49
N ASP A 115 9.19 8.93 4.53
CA ASP A 115 7.85 9.49 4.68
C ASP A 115 6.79 8.39 4.89
N GLY A 116 7.12 7.13 4.60
CA GLY A 116 6.20 5.99 4.68
C GLY A 116 5.57 5.79 6.07
N LEU A 117 6.30 6.02 7.15
CA LEU A 117 5.77 5.88 8.53
C LEU A 117 4.63 6.88 8.79
N PHE A 118 4.81 8.13 8.37
CA PHE A 118 3.79 9.16 8.52
C PHE A 118 2.59 8.92 7.59
N ASN A 119 2.87 8.50 6.35
CA ASN A 119 1.84 8.27 5.34
C ASN A 119 0.92 7.09 5.70
N ILE A 120 1.47 5.98 6.23
CA ILE A 120 0.64 4.84 6.64
C ILE A 120 -0.15 5.15 7.92
N ALA A 121 0.42 5.90 8.87
CA ALA A 121 -0.30 6.34 10.06
C ALA A 121 -1.48 7.24 9.69
N SER A 122 -1.27 8.15 8.73
CA SER A 122 -2.33 9.01 8.19
C SER A 122 -3.41 8.18 7.46
N ALA A 123 -3.00 7.18 6.67
CA ALA A 123 -3.93 6.30 5.99
C ALA A 123 -4.80 5.49 6.97
N LEU A 124 -4.21 4.97 8.05
CA LEU A 124 -4.93 4.31 9.15
C LEU A 124 -5.94 5.24 9.79
N ALA A 125 -5.60 6.51 10.03
CA ALA A 125 -6.55 7.48 10.57
C ALA A 125 -7.71 7.73 9.59
N TYR A 126 -7.41 8.03 8.34
CA TYR A 126 -8.44 8.38 7.35
C TYR A 126 -9.40 7.24 7.05
N VAL A 127 -8.90 6.01 6.90
CA VAL A 127 -9.77 4.86 6.60
C VAL A 127 -10.76 4.57 7.74
N GLN A 128 -10.44 4.99 8.97
CA GLN A 128 -11.32 4.83 10.13
C GLN A 128 -12.32 5.98 10.31
N THR A 129 -12.00 7.18 9.79
CA THR A 129 -12.79 8.40 10.04
C THR A 129 -13.64 8.84 8.86
N LEU A 130 -13.31 8.40 7.65
CA LEU A 130 -14.06 8.74 6.44
C LEU A 130 -15.24 7.77 6.24
N PRO A 131 -16.30 8.22 5.55
CA PRO A 131 -17.48 7.40 5.25
C PRO A 131 -17.20 6.32 4.20
#